data_AF-A0A220VCE2-F1
#
_entry.id   AF-A0A220VCE2-F1
#
_cell.length_a   1.000
_cell.length_b   1.000
_cell.length_c   1.000
_cell.angle_alpha   90.00
_cell.angle_beta   90.00
_cell.angle_gamma   90.00
#
_symmetry.space_group_name_H-M   'P 1'
#
loop_
_entity.id
_entity.type
_entity.pdbx_description
1 polymer ?
#
loop_
_entity_poly.entity_id
_entity_poly.type
_entity_poly.pdbx_seq_one_letter_code
_entity_poly.pdbx_strand_id
1 'polypeptide(L)'
;MQAYGHPAVYTDKDESGLKRVGKAKHIEWDQQKNTIIMIGKAELIKGSNSVAGNKIIYNTLTKNSQAFGSKDSKVITIYVPEENKKK
;
A
#
# COMPACT_ATOMS: atom_id res chain seq x y z
N MET A 1 13.52 -6.81 -6.95
CA MET A 1 14.28 -6.16 -5.85
C MET A 1 13.58 -6.44 -4.53
N GLN A 2 14.32 -6.54 -3.42
CA GLN A 2 13.77 -6.78 -2.09
C GLN A 2 14.28 -5.70 -1.12
N ALA A 3 13.44 -5.26 -0.19
CA ALA A 3 13.77 -4.27 0.82
C ALA A 3 13.18 -4.70 2.18
N TYR A 4 14.02 -4.75 3.21
CA TYR A 4 13.63 -5.11 4.57
C TYR A 4 13.83 -3.92 5.49
N GLY A 5 12.98 -3.76 6.50
CA GLY A 5 13.09 -2.66 7.45
C GLY A 5 12.08 -2.72 8.60
N HIS A 6 12.18 -1.77 9.51
CA HIS A 6 11.29 -1.64 10.67
C HIS A 6 10.65 -0.24 10.76
N PRO A 7 9.86 0.21 9.75
CA PRO A 7 9.43 -0.49 8.53
C PRO A 7 10.28 -0.13 7.30
N ALA A 8 10.28 -1.01 6.29
CA ALA A 8 10.63 -0.66 4.92
C ALA A 8 9.55 0.23 4.31
N VAL A 9 9.95 1.17 3.45
CA VAL A 9 9.06 2.18 2.88
C VAL A 9 9.20 2.23 1.37
N TYR A 10 8.08 2.16 0.67
CA TYR A 10 7.92 2.43 -0.75
C TYR A 10 7.19 3.78 -0.91
N THR A 11 7.65 4.62 -1.83
CA THR A 11 6.98 5.88 -2.15
C THR A 11 6.89 6.03 -3.65
N ASP A 12 5.72 6.46 -4.11
CA ASP A 12 5.44 6.74 -5.50
C ASP A 12 4.54 7.97 -5.63
N LYS A 13 4.58 8.63 -6.78
CA LYS A 13 3.70 9.76 -7.09
C LYS A 13 2.96 9.45 -8.38
N ASP A 14 1.67 9.69 -8.38
CA ASP A 14 0.88 9.63 -9.60
C ASP A 14 1.04 10.91 -10.45
N GLU A 15 0.53 10.88 -11.69
CA GLU A 15 0.58 12.01 -12.61
C GLU A 15 -0.13 13.26 -12.06
N SER A 16 -1.16 13.06 -11.24
CA SER A 16 -1.86 14.14 -10.52
C SER A 16 -1.11 14.66 -9.28
N GLY A 17 0.10 14.16 -8.99
CA GLY A 17 0.91 14.55 -7.83
C GLY A 17 0.50 13.87 -6.51
N LEU A 18 -0.54 13.03 -6.52
CA LEU A 18 -0.97 12.27 -5.34
C LEU A 18 0.11 11.27 -4.92
N LYS A 19 0.59 11.41 -3.68
CA LYS A 19 1.60 10.54 -3.10
C LYS A 19 0.96 9.22 -2.65
N ARG A 20 1.54 8.12 -3.10
CA ARG A 20 1.30 6.77 -2.59
C ARG A 20 2.47 6.36 -1.70
N VAL A 21 2.15 5.82 -0.53
CA VAL A 21 3.17 5.34 0.41
C VAL A 21 2.82 3.93 0.84
N GLY A 22 3.72 2.99 0.57
CA GLY A 22 3.65 1.62 1.06
C GLY A 22 4.60 1.45 2.25
N LYS A 23 4.16 0.80 3.31
CA LYS A 23 4.99 0.45 4.47
C LYS A 23 4.81 -1.02 4.79
N ALA A 24 5.89 -1.71 5.11
CA ALA A 24 5.84 -3.09 5.57
C ALA A 24 7.17 -3.46 6.23
N LYS A 25 7.23 -4.62 6.88
CA LYS A 25 8.52 -5.19 7.33
C LYS A 25 9.39 -5.62 6.15
N HIS A 26 8.75 -6.10 5.10
CA HIS A 26 9.38 -6.61 3.88
C HIS A 26 8.62 -6.13 2.65
N ILE A 27 9.33 -5.63 1.66
CA ILE A 27 8.79 -5.18 0.38
C ILE A 27 9.55 -5.86 -0.75
N GLU A 28 8.81 -6.50 -1.65
CA GLU A 28 9.34 -7.11 -2.86
C GLU A 28 8.77 -6.40 -4.08
N TRP A 29 9.64 -5.98 -4.98
CA TRP A 29 9.25 -5.42 -6.26
C TRP A 29 9.64 -6.37 -7.38
N ASP A 30 8.61 -6.91 -8.03
CA ASP A 30 8.71 -7.63 -9.30
C ASP A 30 8.43 -6.66 -10.45
N GLN A 31 9.50 -6.21 -11.11
CA GLN A 31 9.42 -5.29 -12.24
C GLN A 31 8.80 -5.95 -13.48
N GLN A 32 9.03 -7.25 -13.68
CA GLN A 32 8.48 -7.96 -14.84
C GLN A 32 6.95 -8.05 -14.74
N LYS A 33 6.43 -8.25 -13.52
CA LYS A 33 5.00 -8.34 -13.25
C LYS A 33 4.35 -7.01 -12.85
N ASN A 34 5.11 -5.91 -12.84
CA ASN A 34 4.64 -4.60 -12.36
C ASN A 34 3.94 -4.71 -10.99
N THR A 35 4.51 -5.50 -10.08
CA THR A 35 3.85 -5.86 -8.83
C THR A 35 4.76 -5.58 -7.64
N ILE A 36 4.19 -4.95 -6.62
CA ILE A 36 4.81 -4.69 -5.33
C ILE A 36 4.10 -5.53 -4.28
N ILE A 37 4.86 -6.31 -3.54
CA ILE A 37 4.38 -7.21 -2.50
C ILE A 37 4.91 -6.68 -1.17
N MET A 38 4.01 -6.23 -0.31
CA MET A 38 4.29 -5.71 1.03
C MET A 38 3.87 -6.76 2.06
N ILE A 39 4.77 -7.18 2.94
CA ILE A 39 4.56 -8.29 3.87
C ILE A 39 4.96 -7.89 5.30
N GLY A 40 4.10 -8.26 6.25
CA GLY A 40 4.28 -8.03 7.68
C GLY A 40 3.93 -6.60 8.06
N LYS A 41 2.76 -6.41 8.71
CA LYS A 41 2.20 -5.08 9.03
C LYS A 41 2.18 -4.17 7.80
N ALA A 42 1.66 -4.68 6.70
CA ALA A 42 1.60 -3.99 5.42
C ALA A 42 0.53 -2.90 5.46
N GLU A 43 0.88 -1.70 4.98
CA GLU A 43 -0.01 -0.55 4.89
C GLU A 43 0.25 0.19 3.58
N LEU A 44 -0.80 0.47 2.82
CA LEU A 44 -0.78 1.27 1.60
C LEU A 44 -1.65 2.50 1.78
N ILE A 45 -1.04 3.68 1.72
CA ILE A 45 -1.68 4.98 1.88
C ILE A 45 -1.75 5.67 0.53
N LYS A 46 -2.93 6.17 0.15
CA LYS A 46 -3.17 6.96 -1.06
C LYS A 46 -3.99 8.19 -0.69
N GLY A 47 -3.32 9.34 -0.55
CA GLY A 47 -3.97 10.56 -0.06
C GLY A 47 -4.55 10.36 1.34
N SER A 48 -5.87 10.53 1.49
CA SER A 48 -6.60 10.31 2.75
C SER A 48 -7.03 8.85 2.97
N ASN A 49 -6.89 8.00 1.97
CA ASN A 49 -7.31 6.60 2.04
C ASN A 49 -6.15 5.72 2.46
N SER A 50 -6.45 4.66 3.21
CA SER A 50 -5.46 3.66 3.60
C SER A 50 -6.02 2.26 3.56
N VAL A 51 -5.15 1.30 3.25
CA VAL A 51 -5.43 -0.13 3.33
C VAL A 51 -4.33 -0.77 4.14
N ALA A 52 -4.68 -1.51 5.18
CA ALA A 52 -3.74 -2.20 6.06
C ALA A 52 -4.08 -3.70 6.16
N GLY A 53 -3.06 -4.53 6.35
CA GLY A 53 -3.20 -5.97 6.51
C GLY A 53 -1.87 -6.65 6.81
N ASN A 54 -1.85 -7.99 6.81
CA ASN A 54 -0.58 -8.72 6.93
C ASN A 54 0.21 -8.70 5.63
N LYS A 55 -0.48 -8.77 4.49
CA LYS A 55 0.13 -8.73 3.17
C LYS A 55 -0.70 -7.86 2.24
N ILE A 56 -0.05 -7.02 1.44
CA ILE A 56 -0.68 -6.24 0.38
C ILE A 56 0.08 -6.51 -0.92
N ILE A 57 -0.65 -6.86 -1.97
CA ILE A 57 -0.13 -6.98 -3.33
C ILE A 57 -0.68 -5.81 -4.13
N TYR A 58 0.19 -5.01 -4.72
CA TYR A 58 -0.18 -3.84 -5.50
C TYR A 58 0.39 -3.94 -6.92
N ASN A 59 -0.48 -3.88 -7.92
CA ASN A 59 -0.06 -3.82 -9.32
C ASN A 59 0.11 -2.35 -9.74
N THR A 60 1.34 -1.96 -10.08
CA THR A 60 1.69 -0.57 -10.43
C THR A 60 1.18 -0.16 -11.80
N LEU A 61 0.89 -1.12 -12.70
CA LEU A 61 0.36 -0.89 -14.04
C LEU A 61 -1.16 -0.70 -13.99
N THR A 62 -1.91 -1.65 -13.43
CA THR A 62 -3.38 -1.58 -13.36
C THR A 62 -3.90 -0.77 -12.17
N LYS A 63 -3.01 -0.34 -11.27
CA LYS A 63 -3.34 0.37 -10.01
C LYS A 63 -4.28 -0.42 -9.07
N ASN A 64 -4.33 -1.75 -9.20
CA ASN A 64 -5.15 -2.61 -8.35
C ASN A 64 -4.38 -3.05 -7.11
N SER A 65 -5.08 -3.16 -5.98
CA SER A 65 -4.51 -3.65 -4.71
C SER A 65 -5.33 -4.78 -4.13
N GLN A 66 -4.67 -5.80 -3.62
CA GLN A 66 -5.27 -6.90 -2.85
C GLN A 66 -4.62 -6.94 -1.48
N ALA A 67 -5.44 -6.95 -0.43
CA ALA A 67 -4.97 -7.02 0.95
C ALA A 67 -5.43 -8.33 1.58
N PHE A 68 -4.54 -8.93 2.36
CA PHE A 68 -4.74 -10.21 3.01
C PHE A 68 -4.49 -10.07 4.51
N GLY A 69 -5.43 -10.58 5.29
CA GLY A 69 -5.26 -10.78 6.73
C GLY A 69 -4.46 -12.05 7.01
N SER A 70 -4.28 -12.33 8.29
CA SER A 70 -3.81 -13.62 8.81
C SER A 70 -4.74 -14.07 9.93
N LYS A 71 -4.48 -15.24 10.53
CA LYS A 71 -5.23 -15.71 11.70
C LYS A 71 -5.24 -14.66 12.85
N ASP A 72 -4.15 -13.92 12.98
CA ASP A 72 -3.93 -12.91 14.02
C ASP A 72 -4.11 -11.46 13.54
N SER A 73 -4.51 -11.24 12.27
CA SER A 73 -4.65 -9.88 11.74
C SER A 73 -5.77 -9.74 10.71
N LYS A 74 -6.53 -8.65 10.81
CA LYS A 74 -7.63 -8.34 9.88
C LYS A 74 -7.16 -7.37 8.80
N VAL A 75 -7.84 -7.41 7.65
CA VAL A 75 -7.72 -6.34 6.64
C VAL A 75 -8.54 -5.15 7.10
N ILE A 76 -7.96 -3.96 7.04
CA ILE A 76 -8.62 -2.70 7.37
C ILE A 76 -8.51 -1.78 6.16
N THR A 77 -9.63 -1.25 5.70
CA THR A 77 -9.68 -0.27 4.61
C THR A 77 -10.37 0.98 5.16
N ILE A 78 -9.68 2.11 5.11
CA ILE A 78 -10.22 3.41 5.46
C ILE A 78 -10.38 4.20 4.17
N TYR A 79 -11.63 4.49 3.82
CA TYR A 79 -11.99 5.38 2.73
C TYR A 79 -12.55 6.67 3.31
N VAL A 80 -11.86 7.78 3.06
CA VAL A 80 -12.34 9.10 3.45
C VAL A 80 -12.93 9.76 2.19
N PRO A 81 -14.26 9.90 2.10
CA PRO A 81 -14.87 10.63 1.00
C PRO A 81 -14.38 12.09 1.02
N GLU A 82 -14.18 12.67 -0.17
CA GLU A 82 -13.62 14.03 -0.33
C GLU A 82 -14.57 15.16 0.11
N GLU A 83 -15.65 14.87 0.84
CA GLU A 83 -16.66 15.83 1.25
C GLU A 83 -16.34 16.57 2.57
N ASN A 84 -15.07 16.95 2.77
CA ASN A 84 -14.70 17.84 3.88
C ASN A 84 -13.44 18.69 3.59
N LYS A 85 -13.26 19.16 2.35
CA LYS A 85 -12.30 20.23 2.00
C LYS A 85 -12.99 21.57 1.70
N LYS A 86 -14.07 21.89 2.42
CA LYS A 86 -14.62 23.24 2.45
C LYS A 86 -15.02 23.63 3.87
N LYS A 87 -14.15 24.36 4.55
CA LYS A 87 -14.52 25.51 5.38
C LYS A 87 -13.40 26.52 5.31
#